data_AF-A0AAQ3MPJ2-F1
#
_entry.id   AF-A0AAQ3MPJ2-F1
#
_cell.length_a   1.000
_cell.length_b   1.000
_cell.length_c   1.000
_cell.angle_alpha   90.00
_cell.angle_beta   90.00
_cell.angle_gamma   90.00
#
_symmetry.space_group_name_H-M   'P 1'
#
loop_
_entity.id
_entity.type
_entity.pdbx_description
1 polymer ?
#
loop_
_entity_poly.entity_id
_entity_poly.type
_entity_poly.pdbx_seq_one_letter_code
_entity_poly.pdbx_strand_id
1 'polypeptide(L)'
;MVSSDLVTMFEDVLSVQELIKKPLTSVPQCYVRQQCHNEPTLFPDETSSQELPIISLRKLIHGEDTELELEKLNSACRDWGFFQLVEHGISPAMLKTLKDEVEGFFMLPLEEKMKYKIRPGDVEGYGHVIKAHDTKLDWGDRLYFKTNPRSTRKLLPQFPSSFR
;
A
#
# COMPACT_ATOMS: atom_id res chain seq x y z
N MET A 1 7.15 29.63 -18.22
CA MET A 1 8.01 29.51 -17.02
C MET A 1 7.10 29.17 -15.87
N VAL A 2 7.20 27.95 -15.33
CA VAL A 2 6.45 27.57 -14.13
C VAL A 2 7.21 28.17 -12.94
N SER A 3 6.54 28.91 -12.06
CA SER A 3 7.18 29.65 -10.94
C SER A 3 8.05 28.74 -10.09
N SER A 4 9.20 29.24 -9.62
CA SER A 4 10.09 28.54 -8.68
C SER A 4 9.32 28.04 -7.45
N ASP A 5 8.36 28.82 -6.97
CA ASP A 5 7.52 28.47 -5.81
C ASP A 5 6.63 27.25 -6.06
N LEU A 6 6.22 27.02 -7.31
CA LEU A 6 5.43 25.86 -7.70
C LEU A 6 6.30 24.60 -7.72
N VAL A 7 7.55 24.71 -8.17
CA VAL A 7 8.51 23.60 -8.15
C VAL A 7 8.82 23.19 -6.71
N THR A 8 9.06 24.16 -5.82
CA THR A 8 9.29 23.90 -4.39
C THR A 8 8.05 23.30 -3.71
N MET A 9 6.85 23.76 -4.06
CA MET A 9 5.60 23.17 -3.57
C MET A 9 5.43 21.70 -3.98
N PHE A 10 5.81 21.34 -5.21
CA PHE A 10 5.75 19.96 -5.66
C PHE A 10 6.81 19.09 -5.00
N GLU A 11 7.99 19.64 -4.68
CA GLU A 11 9.05 18.94 -3.95
C GLU A 11 8.68 18.69 -2.48
N ASP A 12 8.05 19.65 -1.81
CA ASP A 12 7.56 19.51 -0.43
C ASP A 12 6.34 18.56 -0.31
N VAL A 13 5.65 18.25 -1.42
CA VAL A 13 4.49 17.33 -1.47
C VAL A 13 4.90 15.87 -1.78
N LEU A 14 6.20 15.59 -1.98
CA LEU A 14 6.66 14.26 -2.38
C LEU A 14 6.58 13.21 -1.26
N SER A 15 6.65 13.63 0.00
CA SER A 15 6.62 12.73 1.16
C SER A 15 5.78 13.31 2.30
N VAL A 16 4.74 12.58 2.67
CA VAL A 16 3.94 12.84 3.88
C VAL A 16 4.80 12.67 5.13
N GLN A 17 5.76 11.74 5.15
CA GLN A 17 6.69 11.57 6.28
C GLN A 17 7.54 12.82 6.53
N GLU A 18 8.02 13.50 5.47
CA GLU A 18 8.77 14.74 5.64
C GLU A 18 7.86 15.93 5.97
N LEU A 19 6.65 15.97 5.38
CA LEU A 19 5.66 16.99 5.63
C LEU A 19 5.31 17.09 7.12
N ILE A 20 5.12 15.96 7.81
CA ILE A 20 4.73 15.93 9.23
C ILE A 20 5.88 16.22 10.21
N LYS A 21 7.14 16.26 9.75
CA LYS A 21 8.28 16.66 10.62
C LYS A 21 8.26 18.16 10.91
N LYS A 22 7.62 18.95 10.05
CA LYS A 22 7.42 20.39 10.24
C LYS A 22 6.08 20.61 10.97
N PRO A 23 5.93 21.67 11.79
CA PRO A 23 4.64 22.00 12.39
C PRO A 23 3.61 22.29 11.30
N LEU A 24 2.49 21.55 11.31
CA LEU A 24 1.38 21.75 10.37
C LEU A 24 0.22 22.44 11.10
N THR A 25 -0.20 23.59 10.59
CA THR A 25 -1.42 24.28 11.07
C THR A 25 -2.70 23.69 10.47
N SER A 26 -2.59 23.10 9.28
CA SER A 26 -3.70 22.44 8.58
C SER A 26 -3.18 21.42 7.57
N VAL A 27 -4.00 20.40 7.28
CA VAL A 27 -3.75 19.43 6.20
C VAL A 27 -3.79 20.14 4.83
N PRO A 28 -2.77 20.00 3.96
CA PRO A 28 -2.80 20.60 2.63
C PRO A 28 -3.99 20.13 1.78
N GLN A 29 -4.50 21.04 0.94
CA GLN A 29 -5.76 20.82 0.20
C GLN A 29 -5.71 19.65 -0.80
N CYS A 30 -4.52 19.24 -1.24
CA CYS A 30 -4.36 18.05 -2.08
C CYS A 30 -4.70 16.73 -1.36
N TYR A 31 -4.69 16.70 -0.03
CA TYR A 31 -5.06 15.52 0.77
C TYR A 31 -6.50 15.56 1.30
N VAL A 32 -7.13 16.74 1.32
CA VAL A 32 -8.50 16.91 1.79
C VAL A 32 -9.47 16.29 0.78
N ARG A 33 -10.19 15.25 1.18
CA ARG A 33 -11.29 14.66 0.41
C ARG A 33 -12.51 15.58 0.51
N GLN A 34 -13.21 15.79 -0.61
CA GLN A 34 -14.54 16.42 -0.55
C GLN A 34 -15.48 15.41 0.10
N GLN A 35 -16.18 15.83 1.16
CA GLN A 35 -17.23 15.02 1.77
C GLN A 35 -18.31 14.77 0.72
N CYS A 36 -18.33 13.57 0.18
CA CYS A 36 -19.42 13.13 -0.67
C CYS A 36 -20.61 12.80 0.24
N HIS A 37 -21.82 13.19 -0.17
CA HIS A 37 -23.07 12.96 0.58
C HIS A 37 -23.41 11.48 0.87
N ASN A 38 -22.57 10.53 0.44
CA ASN A 38 -22.72 9.08 0.59
C ASN A 38 -21.53 8.44 1.35
N GLU A 39 -20.84 9.17 2.23
CA GLU A 39 -19.85 8.51 3.11
C GLU A 39 -20.55 7.46 3.97
N PRO A 40 -20.10 6.20 3.94
CA PRO A 40 -20.63 5.17 4.83
C PRO A 40 -20.42 5.61 6.27
N THR A 41 -21.44 5.48 7.11
CA THR A 41 -21.31 5.71 8.55
C THR A 41 -20.17 4.83 9.06
N LEU A 42 -19.08 5.44 9.53
CA LEU A 42 -17.86 4.74 9.98
C LEU A 42 -18.11 3.79 11.17
N PHE A 43 -19.28 3.91 11.80
CA PHE A 43 -19.74 3.10 12.91
C PHE A 43 -21.19 2.69 12.64
N PRO A 44 -21.45 1.58 11.92
CA PRO A 44 -22.72 0.89 12.02
C PRO A 44 -22.94 0.52 13.49
N ASP A 45 -24.19 0.63 13.96
CA ASP A 45 -24.62 0.25 15.31
C ASP A 45 -23.97 -1.08 15.74
N GLU A 46 -23.40 -1.18 16.94
CA GLU A 46 -22.55 -2.31 17.42
C GLU A 46 -23.26 -3.68 17.50
N THR A 47 -24.46 -3.79 16.92
CA THR A 47 -25.33 -4.95 17.01
C THR A 47 -25.13 -6.00 15.91
N SER A 48 -24.28 -5.73 14.90
CA SER A 48 -23.90 -6.75 13.91
C SER A 48 -22.46 -6.61 13.37
N SER A 49 -21.46 -6.86 14.21
CA SER A 49 -20.09 -7.08 13.72
C SER A 49 -20.00 -8.42 13.01
N GLN A 50 -20.19 -8.42 11.69
CA GLN A 50 -19.84 -9.58 10.87
C GLN A 50 -18.31 -9.68 10.79
N GLU A 51 -17.73 -10.78 11.24
CA GLU A 51 -16.29 -11.02 11.14
C GLU A 51 -15.87 -11.36 9.70
N LEU A 52 -14.71 -10.83 9.29
CA LEU A 52 -14.13 -11.17 7.98
C LEU A 52 -13.88 -12.68 7.87
N PRO A 53 -14.29 -13.33 6.77
CA PRO A 53 -14.06 -14.75 6.59
C PRO A 53 -12.57 -15.11 6.68
N ILE A 54 -12.26 -16.20 7.40
CA ILE A 54 -10.91 -16.77 7.51
C ILE A 54 -10.87 -18.08 6.72
N ILE A 55 -9.94 -18.21 5.77
CA ILE A 55 -9.77 -19.39 4.92
C ILE A 55 -8.44 -20.05 5.22
N SER A 56 -8.42 -21.37 5.46
CA SER A 56 -7.19 -22.15 5.62
C SER A 56 -6.72 -22.71 4.28
N LEU A 57 -5.52 -22.32 3.84
CA LEU A 57 -4.91 -22.90 2.63
C LEU A 57 -4.59 -24.40 2.83
N ARG A 58 -4.22 -24.79 4.05
CA ARG A 58 -3.93 -26.18 4.37
C ARG A 58 -5.16 -27.07 4.14
N LYS A 59 -6.33 -26.66 4.64
CA LYS A 59 -7.59 -27.39 4.44
C LYS A 59 -8.03 -27.42 2.98
N LEU A 60 -7.76 -26.37 2.21
CA LEU A 60 -8.05 -26.33 0.77
C LEU A 60 -7.21 -27.32 -0.06
N ILE A 61 -5.98 -27.61 0.37
CA ILE A 61 -5.05 -28.45 -0.40
C ILE A 61 -4.99 -29.88 0.15
N HIS A 62 -5.20 -30.06 1.45
CA HIS A 62 -5.02 -31.35 2.13
C HIS A 62 -6.21 -31.68 3.05
N GLY A 63 -7.05 -32.63 2.64
CA GLY A 63 -7.86 -33.43 3.58
C GLY A 63 -9.37 -33.51 3.31
N GLU A 64 -10.05 -34.17 4.25
CA GLU A 64 -11.49 -34.48 4.26
C GLU A 64 -12.39 -33.23 4.28
N ASP A 65 -11.88 -32.10 4.82
CA ASP A 65 -12.59 -30.82 4.90
C ASP A 65 -12.50 -29.97 3.61
N THR A 66 -11.87 -30.47 2.54
CA THR A 66 -11.60 -29.67 1.32
C THR A 66 -12.87 -29.05 0.73
N GLU A 67 -13.95 -29.82 0.65
CA GLU A 67 -15.23 -29.35 0.09
C GLU A 67 -15.84 -28.22 0.94
N LEU A 68 -15.87 -28.39 2.27
CA LEU A 68 -16.36 -27.37 3.20
C LEU A 68 -15.54 -26.08 3.13
N GLU A 69 -14.21 -26.18 3.08
CA GLU A 69 -13.36 -25.00 3.00
C GLU A 69 -13.48 -24.31 1.63
N LEU A 70 -13.71 -25.07 0.56
CA LEU A 70 -13.96 -24.54 -0.77
C LEU A 70 -15.31 -23.80 -0.86
N GLU A 71 -16.37 -24.35 -0.25
CA GLU A 71 -17.67 -23.66 -0.15
C GLU A 71 -17.57 -22.36 0.65
N LYS A 72 -16.77 -22.37 1.73
CA LYS A 72 -16.47 -21.18 2.52
C LYS A 72 -15.72 -20.14 1.71
N LEU A 73 -14.71 -20.55 0.93
CA LEU A 73 -13.99 -19.67 0.01
C LEU A 73 -14.92 -19.08 -1.06
N ASN A 74 -15.79 -19.90 -1.66
CA ASN A 74 -16.76 -19.45 -2.65
C ASN A 74 -17.70 -18.38 -2.08
N SER A 75 -18.20 -18.61 -0.86
CA SER A 75 -19.08 -17.65 -0.18
C SER A 75 -18.33 -16.38 0.22
N ALA A 76 -17.09 -16.47 0.69
CA ALA A 76 -16.27 -15.28 0.94
C ALA A 76 -16.02 -14.46 -0.33
N CYS A 77 -15.70 -15.10 -1.45
CA CYS A 77 -15.50 -14.42 -2.73
C CYS A 77 -16.78 -13.73 -3.24
N ARG A 78 -17.93 -14.38 -3.14
CA ARG A 78 -19.21 -13.88 -3.66
C ARG A 78 -19.83 -12.81 -2.77
N ASP A 79 -19.84 -13.05 -1.47
CA ASP A 79 -20.62 -12.26 -0.51
C ASP A 79 -19.77 -11.12 0.09
N TRP A 80 -18.44 -11.29 0.19
CA TRP A 80 -17.52 -10.28 0.74
C TRP A 80 -16.56 -9.68 -0.30
N GLY A 81 -16.02 -10.50 -1.21
CA GLY A 81 -14.92 -10.11 -2.08
C GLY A 81 -13.56 -9.98 -1.37
N PHE A 82 -13.50 -10.23 -0.06
CA PHE A 82 -12.30 -10.19 0.78
C PHE A 82 -12.35 -11.27 1.87
N PHE A 83 -11.17 -11.80 2.25
CA PHE A 83 -11.00 -12.78 3.31
C PHE A 83 -9.56 -12.77 3.82
N GLN A 84 -9.33 -13.34 4.99
CA GLN A 84 -8.00 -13.62 5.54
C GLN A 84 -7.57 -15.04 5.18
N LEU A 85 -6.40 -15.21 4.59
CA LEU A 85 -5.83 -16.54 4.34
C LEU A 85 -4.88 -16.92 5.49
N VAL A 86 -5.08 -18.08 6.10
CA VAL A 86 -4.24 -18.65 7.16
C VAL A 86 -3.66 -19.99 6.74
N GLU A 87 -2.67 -20.47 7.51
CA GLU A 87 -1.95 -21.73 7.19
C GLU A 87 -1.40 -21.75 5.75
N HIS A 88 -1.04 -20.58 5.21
CA HIS A 88 -0.64 -20.35 3.82
C HIS A 88 0.78 -20.87 3.48
N GLY A 89 1.47 -21.51 4.42
CA GLY A 89 2.79 -22.11 4.21
C GLY A 89 3.97 -21.12 4.10
N ILE A 90 3.73 -19.81 4.23
CA ILE A 90 4.81 -18.81 4.25
C ILE A 90 5.36 -18.75 5.68
N SER A 91 6.68 -18.91 5.81
CA SER A 91 7.36 -18.87 7.11
C SER A 91 7.11 -17.54 7.84
N PRO A 92 6.75 -17.55 9.14
CA PRO A 92 6.67 -16.34 9.94
C PRO A 92 7.98 -15.54 9.96
N ALA A 93 9.13 -16.22 9.93
CA ALA A 93 10.43 -15.56 9.88
C ALA A 93 10.61 -14.77 8.58
N MET A 94 10.19 -15.33 7.44
CA MET A 94 10.25 -14.65 6.14
C MET A 94 9.34 -13.41 6.12
N LEU A 95 8.12 -13.51 6.66
CA LEU A 95 7.22 -12.36 6.79
C LEU A 95 7.79 -11.29 7.70
N LYS A 96 8.46 -11.67 8.79
CA LYS A 96 9.15 -10.74 9.68
C LYS A 96 10.27 -10.01 8.94
N THR A 97 11.15 -10.75 8.26
CA THR A 97 12.24 -10.15 7.46
C THR A 97 11.69 -9.19 6.41
N LEU A 98 10.63 -9.55 5.67
CA LEU A 98 10.01 -8.65 4.70
C LEU A 98 9.50 -7.35 5.36
N LYS A 99 8.86 -7.44 6.53
CA LYS A 99 8.39 -6.27 7.28
C LYS A 99 9.56 -5.39 7.73
N ASP A 100 10.58 -6.00 8.32
CA ASP A 100 11.77 -5.29 8.82
C ASP A 100 12.51 -4.57 7.66
N GLU A 101 12.65 -5.20 6.50
CA GLU A 101 13.29 -4.62 5.31
C GLU A 101 12.48 -3.45 4.72
N VAL A 102 11.14 -3.58 4.66
CA VAL A 102 10.25 -2.49 4.21
C VAL A 102 10.29 -1.32 5.18
N GLU A 103 10.20 -1.58 6.49
CA GLU A 103 10.32 -0.54 7.52
C GLU A 103 11.68 0.15 7.45
N GLY A 104 12.76 -0.64 7.33
CA GLY A 104 14.12 -0.14 7.15
C GLY A 104 14.25 0.81 5.96
N PHE A 105 13.63 0.47 4.81
CA PHE A 105 13.60 1.36 3.64
C PHE A 105 12.94 2.71 3.96
N PHE A 106 11.78 2.73 4.62
CA PHE A 106 11.06 3.97 4.92
C PHE A 106 11.75 4.82 6.00
N MET A 107 12.57 4.20 6.85
CA MET A 107 13.42 4.86 7.85
C MET A 107 14.69 5.47 7.26
N LEU A 108 15.04 5.18 6.00
CA LEU A 108 16.16 5.84 5.33
C LEU A 108 15.93 7.35 5.19
N PRO A 109 17.01 8.16 5.13
CA PRO A 109 16.92 9.57 4.77
C PRO A 109 16.17 9.77 3.44
N LEU A 110 15.50 10.91 3.29
CA LEU A 110 14.72 11.20 2.08
C LEU A 110 15.59 11.10 0.82
N GLU A 111 16.83 11.58 0.88
CA GLU A 111 17.78 11.57 -0.24
C GLU A 111 18.06 10.14 -0.74
N GLU A 112 18.13 9.18 0.18
CA GLU A 112 18.32 7.76 -0.14
C GLU A 112 17.07 7.15 -0.77
N LYS A 113 15.88 7.47 -0.23
CA LYS A 113 14.59 7.04 -0.82
C LYS A 113 14.36 7.64 -2.20
N MET A 114 14.77 8.89 -2.40
CA MET A 114 14.62 9.63 -3.65
C MET A 114 15.48 9.09 -4.80
N LYS A 115 16.48 8.25 -4.53
CA LYS A 115 17.18 7.47 -5.57
C LYS A 115 16.23 6.56 -6.36
N TYR A 116 15.13 6.15 -5.72
CA TYR A 116 14.10 5.27 -6.29
C TYR A 116 12.84 6.03 -6.72
N LYS A 117 12.88 7.37 -6.83
CA LYS A 117 11.68 8.17 -7.13
C LYS A 117 11.01 7.76 -8.44
N ILE A 118 9.67 7.89 -8.48
CA ILE A 118 8.90 7.71 -9.71
C ILE A 118 9.39 8.71 -10.76
N ARG A 119 9.68 8.21 -11.97
CA ARG A 119 10.13 9.02 -13.12
C ARG A 119 8.95 9.44 -13.99
N PRO A 120 9.04 10.56 -14.73
CA PRO A 120 7.99 10.95 -15.67
C PRO A 120 7.65 9.81 -16.65
N GLY A 121 6.37 9.43 -16.71
CA GLY A 121 5.89 8.34 -17.56
C GLY A 121 6.01 6.93 -16.96
N ASP A 122 6.69 6.76 -15.82
CA ASP A 122 6.70 5.51 -15.06
C ASP A 122 5.63 5.52 -13.95
N VAL A 123 5.32 4.32 -13.44
CA VAL A 123 4.46 4.12 -12.26
C VAL A 123 5.20 3.43 -11.11
N GLU A 124 6.42 2.95 -11.36
CA GLU A 124 7.29 2.29 -10.39
C GLU A 124 8.22 3.31 -9.75
N GLY A 125 8.40 3.20 -8.44
CA GLY A 125 9.27 4.05 -7.63
C GLY A 125 8.64 4.46 -6.31
N TYR A 126 9.39 5.29 -5.58
CA TYR A 126 8.99 5.97 -4.37
C TYR A 126 8.27 7.29 -4.69
N GLY A 127 7.17 7.55 -3.99
CA GLY A 127 6.37 8.79 -4.08
C GLY A 127 5.00 8.59 -4.71
N HIS A 128 4.38 9.69 -5.13
CA HIS A 128 3.04 9.71 -5.70
C HIS A 128 3.05 9.81 -7.22
N VAL A 129 2.12 9.11 -7.87
CA VAL A 129 1.84 9.30 -9.31
C VAL A 129 0.92 10.51 -9.46
N ILE A 130 1.49 11.67 -9.76
CA ILE A 130 0.73 12.89 -10.03
C ILE A 130 0.35 12.92 -11.51
N LYS A 131 -0.95 12.86 -11.82
CA LYS A 131 -1.46 12.86 -13.20
C LYS A 131 -1.90 14.24 -13.69
N ALA A 132 -2.39 15.09 -12.78
CA ALA A 132 -2.88 16.43 -13.07
C ALA A 132 -2.71 17.37 -11.85
N HIS A 133 -2.86 18.67 -12.07
CA HIS A 133 -2.70 19.69 -11.01
C HIS A 133 -3.68 19.53 -9.83
N ASP A 134 -4.89 19.02 -10.08
CA ASP A 134 -5.92 18.82 -9.04
C ASP A 134 -5.98 17.36 -8.52
N THR A 135 -4.89 16.60 -8.67
CA THR A 135 -4.86 15.22 -8.18
C THR A 135 -5.01 15.21 -6.66
N LYS A 136 -6.05 14.56 -6.15
CA LYS A 136 -6.17 14.23 -4.72
C LYS A 136 -5.20 13.12 -4.37
N LEU A 137 -4.38 13.37 -3.36
CA LEU A 137 -3.34 12.46 -2.88
C LEU A 137 -3.80 11.75 -1.61
N ASP A 138 -3.34 10.52 -1.45
CA ASP A 138 -3.52 9.77 -0.21
C ASP A 138 -2.52 10.26 0.84
N TRP A 139 -2.92 10.22 2.11
CA TRP A 139 -2.06 10.56 3.24
C TRP A 139 -1.11 9.41 3.58
N GLY A 140 -0.16 9.14 2.69
CA GLY A 140 0.86 8.12 2.92
C GLY A 140 1.86 7.99 1.77
N ASP A 141 3.10 7.68 2.13
CA ASP A 141 4.16 7.43 1.15
C ASP A 141 4.04 6.02 0.58
N ARG A 142 4.39 5.87 -0.70
CA ARG A 142 4.32 4.58 -1.40
C ARG A 142 5.65 4.27 -2.08
N LEU A 143 6.04 3.00 -1.99
CA LEU A 143 7.03 2.38 -2.88
C LEU A 143 6.32 1.32 -3.70
N TYR A 144 6.42 1.40 -5.03
CA TYR A 144 5.85 0.39 -5.92
C TYR A 144 6.86 -0.08 -6.95
N PHE A 145 6.92 -1.39 -7.16
CA PHE A 145 7.76 -2.00 -8.18
C PHE A 145 7.19 -3.37 -8.55
N LYS A 146 7.52 -3.82 -9.77
CA LYS A 146 7.12 -5.14 -10.25
C LYS A 146 8.07 -6.21 -9.73
N THR A 147 7.50 -7.25 -9.14
CA THR A 147 8.23 -8.44 -8.69
C THR A 147 8.19 -9.58 -9.69
N ASN A 148 7.14 -9.70 -10.51
CA ASN A 148 7.02 -10.74 -11.54
C ASN A 148 6.35 -10.20 -12.81
N PRO A 149 6.68 -10.74 -14.01
CA PRO A 149 7.74 -11.73 -14.27
C PRO A 149 9.16 -11.15 -14.10
N ARG A 150 10.18 -12.02 -14.03
CA ARG A 150 11.59 -11.60 -13.83
C ARG A 150 12.09 -10.63 -14.91
N SER A 151 11.67 -10.85 -16.16
CA SER A 151 12.06 -10.04 -17.32
C SER A 151 11.61 -8.58 -17.24
N THR A 152 10.59 -8.27 -16.43
CA THR A 152 10.06 -6.91 -16.30
C THR A 152 10.54 -6.16 -15.05
N ARG A 153 11.45 -6.77 -14.26
CA ARG A 153 11.96 -6.17 -13.02
C ARG A 153 12.94 -5.03 -13.34
N LYS A 154 12.50 -3.78 -13.17
CA LYS A 154 13.36 -2.60 -13.35
C LYS A 154 14.05 -2.15 -12.05
N LEU A 155 13.28 -2.01 -10.97
CA LEU A 155 13.77 -1.46 -9.70
C LEU A 155 14.28 -2.53 -8.74
N LEU A 156 13.69 -3.72 -8.73
CA LEU A 156 14.09 -4.77 -7.78
C LEU A 156 15.61 -5.03 -7.77
N PRO A 157 16.31 -5.15 -8.93
CA PRO A 157 17.75 -5.38 -8.95
C PRO A 157 18.61 -4.26 -8.34
N GLN A 158 18.05 -3.06 -8.15
CA GLN A 158 18.75 -1.88 -7.64
C GLN A 158 18.70 -1.81 -6.11
N PHE A 159 17.79 -2.52 -5.45
CA PHE A 159 17.73 -2.56 -3.99
C PHE A 159 18.87 -3.36 -3.37
N PRO A 160 19.20 -3.10 -2.08
CA PRO A 160 20.11 -3.93 -1.30
C PRO A 160 19.74 -5.42 -1.40
N SER A 161 20.73 -6.30 -1.34
CA SER A 161 20.50 -7.74 -1.47
C SER A 161 19.58 -8.32 -0.41
N SER A 162 19.50 -7.69 0.77
CA SER A 162 18.58 -8.08 1.84
C SER A 162 17.10 -7.86 1.47
N PHE A 163 16.83 -6.94 0.54
CA PHE A 163 15.49 -6.55 0.07
C PHE A 163 15.06 -7.31 -1.20
N ARG A 164 15.98 -8.01 -1.88
CA ARG A 164 15.76 -8.68 -3.17
C ARG A 164 15.38 -10.15 -3.04
#